data_AF-A0A202DLH5-F1
#
_entry.id   AF-A0A202DLH5-F1
#
_cell.length_a   1.000
_cell.length_b   1.000
_cell.length_c   1.000
_cell.angle_alpha   90.00
_cell.angle_beta   90.00
_cell.angle_gamma   90.00
#
_symmetry.space_group_name_H-M   'P 1'
#
loop_
_entity.id
_entity.type
_entity.pdbx_description
1 polymer ?
#
loop_
_entity_poly.entity_id
_entity_poly.type
_entity_poly.pdbx_seq_one_letter_code
_entity_poly.pdbx_strand_id
1 'polypeptide(L)'
;MNNIYELASDDKRKKPWQHVTSAQVREAIKGTLLESVVEVLESVSNPKLPLEITLPKALALAGAALSQPVKDYDKSDMSRQGVDWLKVRINTAGGQACNIWSLIIGETASGKDMGRIVPKISSTRNLSLGSSGSAEGLADALSDNGGGLLCISELRPFLDKRCWQHKATSFLTDAFSSGSFKVNLSKRTSEARQSNFAFPSILANVQPIILAEYGDICSVEDGFLLRYLISVVPASTSLIRPVTEEICCSKAEDAIDVFMDTNGLVLVPPNYLADLYSTLVSGDAEALPYSRRLINEYGPRIATILSVEKEVSPPIIDASTWKKTELILLWFYTMAEQVLLEFEIDVRQRQRERKLARALKYIQKHSPCAKSDFSHHQVRLGDSTERDRLLNELEERGVIKLFRDNGKTILAISGGPKVDCPF
;
A
#
# COMPACT_ATOMS: atom_id res chain seq x y z
N MET A 1 -27.92 0.53 0.35
CA MET A 1 -26.64 -0.13 0.64
C MET A 1 -26.83 -1.60 0.35
N ASN A 2 -26.58 -2.02 -0.90
CA ASN A 2 -26.73 -3.41 -1.32
C ASN A 2 -25.37 -4.10 -1.23
N ASN A 3 -25.38 -5.37 -0.81
CA ASN A 3 -24.25 -6.30 -0.80
C ASN A 3 -23.37 -6.14 -2.05
N ILE A 4 -22.12 -5.69 -1.88
CA ILE A 4 -21.14 -5.53 -2.98
C ILE A 4 -20.24 -6.77 -3.13
N TYR A 5 -20.50 -7.85 -2.39
CA TYR A 5 -19.75 -9.12 -2.52
C TYR A 5 -20.52 -10.22 -3.28
N GLU A 6 -21.62 -9.90 -3.97
CA GLU A 6 -22.20 -10.82 -4.93
C GLU A 6 -21.46 -10.72 -6.26
N LEU A 7 -20.67 -11.77 -6.50
CA LEU A 7 -19.97 -12.10 -7.74
C LEU A 7 -20.81 -11.74 -8.96
N ALA A 8 -20.43 -10.65 -9.64
CA ALA A 8 -20.86 -10.42 -11.01
C ALA A 8 -20.25 -11.52 -11.87
N SER A 9 -21.06 -12.55 -12.16
CA SER A 9 -20.82 -13.51 -13.21
C SER A 9 -21.01 -12.79 -14.56
N ASP A 10 -19.91 -12.30 -15.11
CA ASP A 10 -19.85 -11.98 -16.54
C ASP A 10 -18.70 -12.80 -17.14
N ASP A 11 -19.04 -13.58 -18.17
CA ASP A 11 -18.23 -14.58 -18.84
C ASP A 11 -17.11 -13.95 -19.69
N LYS A 12 -16.23 -13.17 -19.03
CA LYS A 12 -14.91 -12.81 -19.56
C LYS A 12 -13.96 -13.92 -19.11
N ARG A 13 -13.25 -14.54 -20.06
CA ARG A 13 -12.14 -15.46 -19.77
C ARG A 13 -11.28 -14.82 -18.68
N LYS A 14 -11.20 -15.47 -17.52
CA LYS A 14 -10.40 -14.99 -16.38
C LYS A 14 -9.01 -14.65 -16.88
N LYS A 15 -8.48 -13.48 -16.48
CA LYS A 15 -7.12 -13.07 -16.84
C LYS A 15 -6.13 -14.08 -16.22
N PRO A 16 -4.96 -14.35 -16.84
CA PRO A 16 -4.06 -15.44 -16.42
C PRO A 16 -3.71 -15.43 -14.92
N TRP A 17 -3.54 -14.25 -14.33
CA TRP A 17 -3.20 -14.05 -12.92
C TRP A 17 -4.36 -14.33 -11.95
N GLN A 18 -5.60 -14.24 -12.40
CA GLN A 18 -6.80 -14.52 -11.60
C GLN A 18 -6.98 -16.02 -11.31
N HIS A 19 -6.14 -16.88 -11.89
CA HIS A 19 -6.11 -18.31 -11.60
C HIS A 19 -5.16 -18.69 -10.45
N VAL A 20 -4.32 -17.76 -9.98
CA VAL A 20 -3.37 -18.05 -8.89
C VAL A 20 -4.09 -18.03 -7.54
N THR A 21 -4.01 -19.14 -6.82
CA THR A 21 -4.68 -19.36 -5.53
C THR A 21 -3.71 -19.31 -4.36
N SER A 22 -4.21 -19.01 -3.16
CA SER A 22 -3.42 -19.00 -1.92
C SER A 22 -2.82 -20.38 -1.59
N ALA A 23 -3.41 -21.47 -2.09
CA ALA A 23 -2.84 -22.82 -1.98
C ALA A 23 -1.57 -22.99 -2.83
N GLN A 24 -1.56 -22.46 -4.06
CA GLN A 24 -0.36 -22.48 -4.91
C GLN A 24 0.76 -21.63 -4.32
N VAL A 25 0.42 -20.47 -3.74
CA VAL A 25 1.38 -19.60 -3.05
C VAL A 25 1.95 -20.27 -1.80
N ARG A 26 1.12 -21.01 -1.04
CA ARG A 26 1.59 -21.82 0.09
C ARG A 26 2.61 -22.87 -0.34
N GLU A 27 2.34 -23.59 -1.42
CA GLU A 27 3.31 -24.56 -1.94
C GLU A 27 4.58 -23.86 -2.47
N ALA A 28 4.48 -22.64 -2.99
CA ALA A 28 5.63 -21.86 -3.46
C ALA A 28 6.60 -21.49 -2.33
N ILE A 29 6.10 -21.19 -1.12
CA ILE A 29 6.95 -20.86 0.04
C ILE A 29 7.41 -22.09 0.82
N LYS A 30 6.88 -23.27 0.52
CA LYS A 30 7.18 -24.50 1.26
C LYS A 30 8.66 -24.87 1.22
N GLY A 31 9.17 -25.32 2.36
CA GLY A 31 10.57 -25.66 2.60
C GLY A 31 11.49 -24.45 2.77
N THR A 32 10.97 -23.22 2.73
CA THR A 32 11.79 -22.01 2.90
C THR A 32 11.76 -21.50 4.35
N LEU A 33 12.72 -20.64 4.70
CA LEU A 33 12.68 -19.91 5.98
C LEU A 33 11.44 -19.03 6.11
N LEU A 34 10.90 -18.54 4.98
CA LEU A 34 9.68 -17.74 4.96
C LEU A 34 8.45 -18.54 5.41
N GLU A 35 8.35 -19.83 5.05
CA GLU A 35 7.30 -20.72 5.54
C GLU A 35 7.34 -20.83 7.07
N SER A 36 8.52 -20.97 7.67
CA SER A 36 8.65 -21.07 9.13
C SER A 36 8.09 -19.84 9.86
N VAL A 37 8.29 -18.65 9.30
CA VAL A 37 7.70 -17.41 9.83
C VAL A 37 6.18 -17.40 9.62
N VAL A 38 5.71 -17.76 8.42
CA VAL A 38 4.28 -17.81 8.09
C VAL A 38 3.53 -18.78 9.02
N GLU A 39 4.03 -20.00 9.24
CA GLU A 39 3.38 -21.01 10.07
C GLU A 39 3.13 -20.54 11.52
N VAL A 40 4.11 -19.84 12.11
CA VAL A 40 4.00 -19.27 13.46
C VAL A 40 3.00 -18.12 13.49
N LEU A 41 2.98 -17.28 12.45
CA LEU A 41 1.99 -16.20 12.35
C LEU A 41 0.57 -16.75 12.18
N GLU A 42 0.41 -17.89 11.51
CA GLU A 42 -0.88 -18.55 11.30
C GLU A 42 -1.43 -19.21 12.56
N SER A 43 -0.56 -19.70 13.44
CA SER A 43 -0.94 -20.43 14.65
C SER A 43 -1.54 -19.56 15.74
N VAL A 44 -1.62 -18.24 15.56
CA VAL A 44 -2.20 -17.31 16.55
C VAL A 44 -3.71 -17.44 16.70
N SER A 45 -4.36 -18.21 15.81
CA SER A 45 -5.80 -18.34 15.79
C SER A 45 -6.32 -19.72 15.40
N ASN A 46 -7.57 -19.98 15.74
CA ASN A 46 -8.34 -21.13 15.30
C ASN A 46 -9.69 -20.67 14.67
N PRO A 47 -9.96 -20.95 13.39
CA PRO A 47 -9.03 -21.54 12.41
C PRO A 47 -7.77 -20.68 12.21
N LYS A 48 -6.71 -21.27 11.65
CA LYS A 48 -5.44 -20.57 11.36
C LYS A 48 -5.68 -19.30 10.54
N LEU A 49 -4.87 -18.27 10.77
CA LEU A 49 -4.98 -17.05 9.97
C LEU A 49 -4.75 -17.34 8.49
N PRO A 50 -5.46 -16.64 7.58
CA PRO A 50 -5.26 -16.77 6.15
C PRO A 50 -3.89 -16.24 5.70
N LEU A 51 -3.42 -16.75 4.55
CA LEU A 51 -2.10 -16.39 3.99
C LEU A 51 -2.02 -14.90 3.60
N GLU A 52 -3.16 -14.33 3.25
CA GLU A 52 -3.42 -12.90 2.97
C GLU A 52 -3.07 -12.00 4.17
N ILE A 53 -3.01 -12.56 5.39
CA ILE A 53 -2.55 -11.84 6.58
C ILE A 53 -1.09 -12.17 6.88
N THR A 54 -0.68 -13.43 6.77
CA THR A 54 0.59 -13.91 7.34
C THR A 54 1.77 -13.77 6.40
N LEU A 55 1.60 -13.99 5.09
CA LEU A 55 2.65 -13.80 4.09
C LEU A 55 3.14 -12.34 3.98
N PRO A 56 2.27 -11.31 3.84
CA PRO A 56 2.73 -9.92 3.80
C PRO A 56 3.48 -9.49 5.07
N LYS A 57 3.08 -10.02 6.23
CA LYS A 57 3.80 -9.83 7.52
C LYS A 57 5.18 -10.46 7.51
N ALA A 58 5.27 -11.71 7.09
CA ALA A 58 6.53 -12.45 7.01
C ALA A 58 7.51 -11.79 6.03
N LEU A 59 7.03 -11.36 4.86
CA LEU A 59 7.84 -10.62 3.88
C LEU A 59 8.34 -9.28 4.42
N ALA A 60 7.50 -8.51 5.11
CA ALA A 60 7.91 -7.24 5.73
C ALA A 60 9.01 -7.43 6.78
N LEU A 61 8.88 -8.48 7.60
CA LEU A 61 9.86 -8.80 8.65
C LEU A 61 11.19 -9.31 8.07
N ALA A 62 11.14 -10.23 7.10
CA ALA A 62 12.33 -10.73 6.41
C ALA A 62 13.02 -9.61 5.61
N GLY A 63 12.25 -8.75 4.95
CA GLY A 63 12.76 -7.59 4.22
C GLY A 63 13.50 -6.60 5.13
N ALA A 64 12.95 -6.32 6.32
CA ALA A 64 13.62 -5.49 7.33
C ALA A 64 14.92 -6.13 7.82
N ALA A 65 14.91 -7.45 8.08
CA ALA A 65 16.08 -8.18 8.51
C ALA A 65 17.21 -8.19 7.47
N LEU A 66 16.88 -8.32 6.17
CA LEU A 66 17.86 -8.31 5.08
C LEU A 66 18.35 -6.90 4.71
N SER A 67 17.55 -5.86 4.98
CA SER A 67 17.87 -4.46 4.65
C SER A 67 18.69 -3.76 5.74
N GLN A 68 19.30 -4.51 6.65
CA GLN A 68 20.20 -3.95 7.65
C GLN A 68 21.53 -3.53 7.02
N PRO A 69 22.22 -2.54 7.60
CA PRO A 69 23.50 -2.12 7.07
C PRO A 69 24.61 -3.15 7.40
N VAL A 70 25.75 -3.04 6.73
CA VAL A 70 26.97 -3.79 7.05
C VAL A 70 27.46 -3.49 8.48
N LYS A 71 28.22 -4.42 9.06
CA LYS A 71 28.65 -4.34 10.47
C LYS A 71 29.51 -3.10 10.79
N ASP A 72 30.25 -2.60 9.80
CA ASP A 72 31.13 -1.43 9.89
C ASP A 72 30.43 -0.12 9.49
N TYR A 73 29.09 -0.10 9.46
CA TYR A 73 28.31 1.09 9.12
C TYR A 73 28.63 2.27 10.05
N ASP A 74 29.06 3.37 9.42
CA ASP A 74 29.32 4.64 10.09
C ASP A 74 28.33 5.70 9.59
N LYS A 75 27.48 6.19 10.49
CA LYS A 75 26.49 7.25 10.23
C LYS A 75 27.16 8.58 9.84
N SER A 76 28.44 8.77 10.17
CA SER A 76 29.20 9.99 9.87
C SER A 76 29.92 9.93 8.52
N ASP A 77 30.12 8.74 7.95
CA ASP A 77 30.77 8.57 6.66
C ASP A 77 29.80 8.88 5.50
N MET A 78 29.85 10.12 5.03
CA MET A 78 29.04 10.58 3.91
C MET A 78 29.60 10.16 2.53
N SER A 79 30.75 9.48 2.46
CA SER A 79 31.37 9.04 1.20
C SER A 79 30.67 7.82 0.59
N ARG A 80 30.05 6.99 1.42
CA ARG A 80 29.13 5.90 1.03
C ARG A 80 27.71 6.31 1.37
N GLN A 81 26.75 5.97 0.50
CA GLN A 81 25.34 6.30 0.72
C GLN A 81 24.42 5.19 0.22
N GLY A 82 23.28 5.06 0.90
CA GLY A 82 22.19 4.15 0.53
C GLY A 82 22.68 2.72 0.32
N VAL A 83 22.54 2.25 -0.92
CA VAL A 83 22.78 0.84 -1.28
C VAL A 83 24.18 0.35 -0.95
N ASP A 84 25.17 1.25 -0.85
CA ASP A 84 26.54 0.89 -0.53
C ASP A 84 26.72 0.44 0.91
N TRP A 85 25.80 0.80 1.80
CA TRP A 85 25.80 0.36 3.19
C TRP A 85 25.03 -0.94 3.41
N LEU A 86 24.30 -1.47 2.42
CA LEU A 86 23.51 -2.69 2.58
C LEU A 86 24.40 -3.91 2.81
N LYS A 87 24.06 -4.71 3.82
CA LYS A 87 24.70 -6.03 4.00
C LYS A 87 24.31 -7.02 2.92
N VAL A 88 23.05 -6.97 2.45
CA VAL A 88 22.55 -7.74 1.30
C VAL A 88 22.17 -6.75 0.21
N ARG A 89 22.96 -6.73 -0.87
CA ARG A 89 22.72 -5.87 -2.02
C ARG A 89 22.27 -6.72 -3.19
N ILE A 90 21.13 -6.38 -3.78
CA ILE A 90 20.68 -7.05 -5.01
C ILE A 90 21.27 -6.34 -6.22
N ASN A 91 21.99 -7.08 -7.05
CA ASN A 91 22.74 -6.58 -8.20
C ASN A 91 21.83 -6.23 -9.39
N THR A 92 21.09 -5.13 -9.25
CA THR A 92 20.49 -4.42 -10.38
C THR A 92 21.35 -3.21 -10.73
N ALA A 93 21.08 -2.51 -11.84
CA ALA A 93 21.95 -1.44 -12.37
C ALA A 93 22.52 -0.48 -11.31
N GLY A 94 21.70 -0.01 -10.37
CA GLY A 94 22.11 0.86 -9.27
C GLY A 94 22.10 0.19 -7.88
N GLY A 95 21.89 -1.13 -7.79
CA GLY A 95 21.67 -1.83 -6.53
C GLY A 95 20.26 -1.65 -5.96
N GLN A 96 19.77 -2.65 -5.23
CA GLN A 96 18.50 -2.58 -4.49
C GLN A 96 18.62 -3.21 -3.10
N ALA A 97 17.89 -2.64 -2.15
CA ALA A 97 17.65 -3.24 -0.83
C ALA A 97 16.53 -4.28 -0.89
N CYS A 98 16.42 -5.08 0.17
CA CYS A 98 15.36 -6.07 0.36
C CYS A 98 14.11 -5.50 1.06
N ASN A 99 13.97 -4.18 1.18
CA ASN A 99 12.93 -3.59 2.01
C ASN A 99 11.54 -3.84 1.42
N ILE A 100 10.58 -4.17 2.28
CA ILE A 100 9.23 -4.54 1.85
C ILE A 100 8.21 -3.62 2.49
N TRP A 101 7.32 -3.04 1.68
CA TRP A 101 6.12 -2.38 2.17
C TRP A 101 4.93 -3.29 1.87
N SER A 102 4.18 -3.68 2.89
CA SER A 102 3.02 -4.57 2.78
C SER A 102 1.78 -3.86 3.33
N LEU A 103 0.67 -3.92 2.59
CA LEU A 103 -0.62 -3.38 2.99
C LEU A 103 -1.64 -4.51 3.08
N ILE A 104 -2.16 -4.76 4.28
CA ILE A 104 -3.21 -5.74 4.53
C ILE A 104 -4.54 -4.99 4.66
N ILE A 105 -5.44 -5.26 3.73
CA ILE A 105 -6.78 -4.70 3.68
C ILE A 105 -7.74 -5.74 4.23
N GLY A 106 -8.39 -5.44 5.35
CA GLY A 106 -9.34 -6.38 5.93
C GLY A 106 -10.29 -5.72 6.92
N GLU A 107 -11.48 -6.30 7.04
CA GLU A 107 -12.52 -5.79 7.93
C GLU A 107 -12.06 -5.71 9.40
N THR A 108 -12.83 -4.98 10.21
CA THR A 108 -12.65 -5.04 11.66
C THR A 108 -12.83 -6.48 12.14
N ALA A 109 -12.02 -6.90 13.11
CA ALA A 109 -12.00 -8.25 13.67
C ALA A 109 -11.63 -9.40 12.68
N SER A 110 -11.02 -9.09 11.52
CA SER A 110 -10.52 -10.10 10.57
C SER A 110 -9.27 -10.86 11.02
N GLY A 111 -8.71 -10.53 12.18
CA GLY A 111 -7.44 -11.10 12.68
C GLY A 111 -6.17 -10.42 12.17
N LYS A 112 -6.27 -9.34 11.37
CA LYS A 112 -5.11 -8.61 10.83
C LYS A 112 -4.13 -8.07 11.89
N ASP A 113 -4.60 -7.79 13.12
CA ASP A 113 -3.77 -7.34 14.25
C ASP A 113 -3.51 -8.43 15.31
N MET A 114 -3.92 -9.67 15.07
CA MET A 114 -3.88 -10.74 16.07
C MET A 114 -2.44 -11.25 16.36
N GLY A 115 -2.22 -11.70 17.59
CA GLY A 115 -1.00 -12.41 18.03
C GLY A 115 0.19 -11.53 18.42
N ARG A 116 0.30 -10.29 17.92
CA ARG A 116 1.41 -9.36 18.20
C ARG A 116 2.84 -9.95 18.03
N ILE A 117 2.98 -11.02 17.24
CA ILE A 117 4.26 -11.72 17.03
C ILE A 117 5.26 -10.84 16.27
N VAL A 118 4.82 -10.16 15.21
CA VAL A 118 5.70 -9.27 14.43
C VAL A 118 6.30 -8.14 15.28
N PRO A 119 5.51 -7.37 16.06
CA PRO A 119 6.07 -6.41 17.02
C PRO A 119 7.03 -7.05 18.03
N LYS A 120 6.73 -8.25 18.55
CA LYS A 120 7.61 -8.94 19.49
C LYS A 120 8.98 -9.25 18.87
N ILE A 121 8.99 -9.94 17.72
CA ILE A 121 10.23 -10.35 17.03
C ILE A 121 11.03 -9.13 16.55
N SER A 122 10.35 -8.13 15.99
CA SER A 122 11.02 -6.92 15.51
C SER A 122 11.67 -6.12 16.65
N SER A 123 11.03 -6.02 17.82
CA SER A 123 11.62 -5.34 18.99
C SER A 123 12.79 -6.11 19.58
N THR A 124 12.70 -7.44 19.73
CA THR A 124 13.80 -8.24 20.31
C THR A 124 15.06 -8.26 19.45
N ARG A 125 14.93 -7.97 18.16
CA ARG A 125 16.05 -7.92 17.18
C ARG A 125 16.44 -6.50 16.77
N ASN A 126 15.95 -5.48 17.49
CA ASN A 126 16.20 -4.08 17.19
C ASN A 126 15.82 -3.68 15.74
N LEU A 127 14.81 -4.32 15.17
CA LEU A 127 14.25 -3.99 13.85
C LEU A 127 13.13 -2.97 13.95
N SER A 128 12.50 -2.77 15.10
CA SER A 128 11.30 -1.92 15.22
C SER A 128 11.62 -0.42 15.08
N LEU A 129 10.82 0.27 14.25
CA LEU A 129 10.76 1.74 14.18
C LEU A 129 9.58 2.34 14.96
N GLY A 130 8.74 1.49 15.54
CA GLY A 130 7.48 1.89 16.17
C GLY A 130 6.25 1.66 15.28
N SER A 131 5.16 2.36 15.59
CA SER A 131 3.84 2.17 14.96
C SER A 131 3.18 3.43 14.41
N SER A 132 3.79 4.60 14.65
CA SER A 132 3.33 5.90 14.19
C SER A 132 4.50 6.89 14.23
N GLY A 133 4.37 8.03 13.56
CA GLY A 133 5.40 9.06 13.59
C GLY A 133 5.12 10.19 12.61
N SER A 134 5.72 11.35 12.88
CA SER A 134 5.71 12.48 11.94
C SER A 134 6.85 12.28 10.96
N ALA A 135 6.95 13.13 9.93
CA ALA A 135 8.11 13.11 9.05
C ALA A 135 9.41 13.28 9.86
N GLU A 136 9.42 14.18 10.83
CA GLU A 136 10.58 14.42 11.72
C GLU A 136 10.86 13.24 12.65
N GLY A 137 9.83 12.70 13.31
CA GLY A 137 10.01 11.57 14.21
C GLY A 137 10.49 10.30 13.50
N LEU A 138 10.00 10.06 12.27
CA LEU A 138 10.46 8.95 11.44
C LEU A 138 11.85 9.20 10.87
N ALA A 139 12.22 10.45 10.57
CA ALA A 139 13.59 10.79 10.18
C ALA A 139 14.57 10.53 11.33
N ASP A 140 14.22 10.90 12.56
CA ASP A 140 15.07 10.62 13.73
C ASP A 140 15.19 9.09 13.95
N ALA A 141 14.08 8.33 13.88
CA ALA A 141 14.10 6.87 13.99
C ALA A 141 14.91 6.16 12.88
N LEU A 142 14.83 6.65 11.64
CA LEU A 142 15.57 6.08 10.51
C LEU A 142 17.05 6.47 10.49
N SER A 143 17.41 7.59 11.13
CA SER A 143 18.82 7.92 11.39
C SER A 143 19.43 6.90 12.36
N ASP A 144 18.61 6.33 13.25
CA ASP A 144 19.04 5.30 14.18
C ASP A 144 19.05 3.89 13.59
N ASN A 145 17.97 3.52 12.89
CA ASN A 145 17.82 2.23 12.26
C ASN A 145 17.28 2.38 10.83
N GLY A 146 18.16 2.67 9.88
CA GLY A 146 17.75 2.90 8.50
C GLY A 146 17.04 1.72 7.83
N GLY A 147 17.30 0.48 8.26
CA GLY A 147 16.68 -0.74 7.71
C GLY A 147 15.44 -1.24 8.47
N GLY A 148 14.93 -0.46 9.43
CA GLY A 148 13.92 -0.91 10.37
C GLY A 148 12.52 -1.14 9.77
N LEU A 149 11.64 -1.70 10.58
CA LEU A 149 10.25 -2.05 10.29
C LEU A 149 9.29 -1.12 11.04
N LEU A 150 8.48 -0.38 10.29
CA LEU A 150 7.36 0.42 10.80
C LEU A 150 6.07 -0.41 10.76
N CYS A 151 5.47 -0.68 11.92
CA CYS A 151 4.25 -1.49 12.04
C CYS A 151 3.00 -0.62 12.30
N ILE A 152 2.26 -0.27 11.24
CA ILE A 152 1.07 0.59 11.28
C ILE A 152 -0.19 -0.27 11.42
N SER A 153 -0.86 -0.21 12.58
CA SER A 153 -2.11 -0.96 12.81
C SER A 153 -3.33 -0.39 12.09
N GLU A 154 -3.31 0.90 11.75
CA GLU A 154 -4.36 1.55 10.96
C GLU A 154 -3.75 2.66 10.09
N LEU A 155 -3.86 2.52 8.76
CA LEU A 155 -3.23 3.42 7.81
C LEU A 155 -3.98 4.75 7.66
N ARG A 156 -5.23 4.86 8.14
CA ARG A 156 -6.05 6.09 8.06
C ARG A 156 -5.26 7.39 8.31
N PRO A 157 -4.45 7.53 9.39
CA PRO A 157 -3.77 8.79 9.68
C PRO A 157 -2.74 9.20 8.61
N PHE A 158 -2.21 8.25 7.86
CA PHE A 158 -1.30 8.51 6.73
C PHE A 158 -2.06 8.84 5.44
N LEU A 159 -3.31 8.36 5.29
CA LEU A 159 -4.16 8.65 4.13
C LEU A 159 -4.90 9.99 4.26
N ASP A 160 -5.32 10.37 5.47
CA ASP A 160 -6.08 11.60 5.71
C ASP A 160 -5.19 12.84 5.64
N LYS A 161 -5.33 13.64 4.57
CA LYS A 161 -4.61 14.90 4.35
C LYS A 161 -4.72 15.92 5.49
N ARG A 162 -5.72 15.79 6.36
CA ARG A 162 -5.93 16.66 7.53
C ARG A 162 -5.13 16.20 8.75
N CYS A 163 -4.70 14.95 8.77
CA CYS A 163 -3.90 14.38 9.83
C CYS A 163 -2.42 14.79 9.67
N TRP A 164 -1.75 15.08 10.78
CA TRP A 164 -0.34 15.47 10.78
C TRP A 164 0.58 14.34 10.26
N GLN A 165 0.19 13.07 10.44
CA GLN A 165 0.94 11.91 9.95
C GLN A 165 0.96 11.81 8.42
N HIS A 166 -0.02 12.38 7.72
CA HIS A 166 -0.05 12.38 6.26
C HIS A 166 1.19 13.01 5.64
N LYS A 167 1.81 14.00 6.30
CA LYS A 167 3.05 14.63 5.80
C LYS A 167 4.21 13.65 5.69
N ALA A 168 4.22 12.58 6.48
CA ALA A 168 5.25 11.55 6.44
C ALA A 168 5.21 10.70 5.16
N THR A 169 4.10 10.67 4.43
CA THR A 169 3.96 9.82 3.23
C THR A 169 4.97 10.17 2.15
N SER A 170 5.17 11.46 1.88
CA SER A 170 6.19 11.96 0.94
C SER A 170 7.61 11.55 1.36
N PHE A 171 7.97 11.79 2.62
CA PHE A 171 9.26 11.41 3.19
C PHE A 171 9.52 9.90 3.08
N LEU A 172 8.54 9.07 3.45
CA LEU A 172 8.66 7.61 3.35
C LEU A 172 8.80 7.17 1.89
N THR A 173 8.06 7.81 0.97
CA THR A 173 8.10 7.53 -0.47
C THR A 173 9.49 7.77 -1.05
N ASP A 174 10.14 8.85 -0.63
CA ASP A 174 11.50 9.19 -1.01
C ASP A 174 12.51 8.19 -0.41
N ALA A 175 12.38 7.88 0.88
CA ALA A 175 13.25 6.94 1.58
C ALA A 175 13.22 5.54 0.95
N PHE A 176 12.05 5.08 0.49
CA PHE A 176 11.90 3.79 -0.17
C PHE A 176 12.80 3.60 -1.41
N SER A 177 13.07 4.68 -2.14
CA SER A 177 13.82 4.61 -3.42
C SER A 177 15.25 5.14 -3.30
N SER A 178 15.48 6.18 -2.51
CA SER A 178 16.76 6.89 -2.44
C SER A 178 17.77 6.24 -1.49
N GLY A 179 17.30 5.49 -0.49
CA GLY A 179 18.19 4.84 0.48
C GLY A 179 18.90 5.80 1.43
N SER A 180 18.64 7.10 1.37
CA SER A 180 19.29 8.13 2.18
C SER A 180 18.41 9.39 2.18
N PHE A 181 18.60 10.31 3.11
CA PHE A 181 17.84 11.56 3.10
C PHE A 181 18.62 12.72 3.68
N LYS A 182 18.24 13.93 3.27
CA LYS A 182 18.67 15.18 3.88
C LYS A 182 17.51 16.17 3.89
N VAL A 183 16.97 16.41 5.07
CA VAL A 183 15.86 17.33 5.31
C VAL A 183 16.42 18.65 5.83
N ASN A 184 16.30 19.70 5.02
CA ASN A 184 16.69 21.05 5.39
C ASN A 184 15.54 21.74 6.13
N LEU A 185 15.72 22.00 7.42
CA LEU A 185 14.74 22.72 8.23
C LEU A 185 15.00 24.24 8.18
N SER A 186 13.98 25.05 8.46
CA SER A 186 14.16 26.50 8.51
C SER A 186 15.26 26.85 9.53
N LYS A 187 16.20 27.74 9.16
CA LYS A 187 17.45 28.09 9.87
C LYS A 187 17.30 28.65 11.29
N ARG A 188 16.13 28.53 11.92
CA ARG A 188 15.84 29.17 13.20
C ARG A 188 16.56 28.50 14.38
N THR A 189 16.86 27.19 14.36
CA THR A 189 17.55 26.55 15.52
C THR A 189 18.10 25.12 15.35
N SER A 190 17.94 24.41 14.23
CA SER A 190 18.34 22.99 14.15
C SER A 190 19.25 22.68 12.97
N GLU A 191 20.25 21.84 13.20
CA GLU A 191 21.03 21.18 12.15
C GLU A 191 20.12 20.43 11.17
N ALA A 192 20.59 20.23 9.94
CA ALA A 192 19.85 19.45 8.95
C ALA A 192 19.71 18.00 9.44
N ARG A 193 18.51 17.44 9.38
CA ARG A 193 18.30 16.01 9.63
C ARG A 193 18.75 15.25 8.41
N GLN A 194 19.79 14.44 8.53
CA GLN A 194 20.30 13.66 7.42
C GLN A 194 20.70 12.26 7.88
N SER A 195 20.51 11.29 7.00
CA SER A 195 21.04 9.94 7.14
C SER A 195 21.61 9.50 5.80
N ASN A 196 22.80 8.90 5.82
CA ASN A 196 23.41 8.25 4.67
C ASN A 196 22.82 6.85 4.41
N PHE A 197 21.90 6.36 5.26
CA PHE A 197 21.23 5.06 5.09
C PHE A 197 19.78 5.07 5.59
N ALA A 198 18.83 4.73 4.71
CA ALA A 198 17.39 4.67 5.01
C ALA A 198 16.63 3.79 3.98
N PHE A 199 16.38 2.53 4.31
CA PHE A 199 15.53 1.60 3.57
C PHE A 199 14.46 0.97 4.50
N PRO A 200 13.47 1.76 4.94
CA PRO A 200 12.41 1.24 5.80
C PRO A 200 11.61 0.13 5.12
N SER A 201 11.28 -0.90 5.90
CA SER A 201 10.14 -1.77 5.61
C SER A 201 8.90 -1.26 6.34
N ILE A 202 7.72 -1.45 5.76
CA ILE A 202 6.45 -1.03 6.35
C ILE A 202 5.49 -2.21 6.33
N LEU A 203 4.88 -2.49 7.47
CA LEU A 203 3.72 -3.34 7.57
C LEU A 203 2.54 -2.46 7.96
N ALA A 204 1.56 -2.32 7.07
CA ALA A 204 0.38 -1.49 7.30
C ALA A 204 -0.90 -2.30 7.21
N ASN A 205 -1.83 -2.00 8.10
CA ASN A 205 -3.18 -2.52 8.11
C ASN A 205 -4.16 -1.39 7.78
N VAL A 206 -5.22 -1.69 7.03
CA VAL A 206 -6.30 -0.73 6.75
C VAL A 206 -7.63 -1.47 6.60
N GLN A 207 -8.72 -0.78 6.92
CA GLN A 207 -10.06 -1.29 6.64
C GLN A 207 -10.50 -0.92 5.22
N PRO A 208 -11.28 -1.76 4.52
CA PRO A 208 -11.79 -1.45 3.19
C PRO A 208 -12.53 -0.10 3.15
N ILE A 209 -13.40 0.17 4.12
CA ILE A 209 -14.16 1.42 4.19
C ILE A 209 -13.29 2.66 4.38
N ILE A 210 -12.20 2.54 5.15
CA ILE A 210 -11.24 3.64 5.37
C ILE A 210 -10.44 3.87 4.09
N LEU A 211 -10.00 2.79 3.46
CA LEU A 211 -9.25 2.85 2.22
C LEU A 211 -10.10 3.49 1.13
N ALA A 212 -11.37 3.10 1.00
CA ALA A 212 -12.34 3.77 0.16
C ALA A 212 -12.45 5.26 0.55
N GLU A 213 -12.80 5.61 1.79
CA GLU A 213 -13.06 7.00 2.17
C GLU A 213 -11.85 7.95 1.98
N TYR A 214 -10.66 7.53 2.41
CA TYR A 214 -9.46 8.38 2.50
C TYR A 214 -8.41 8.11 1.44
N GLY A 215 -8.43 6.94 0.81
CA GLY A 215 -7.59 6.70 -0.36
C GLY A 215 -8.04 7.60 -1.51
N ASP A 216 -7.06 8.17 -2.19
CA ASP A 216 -7.23 9.16 -3.25
C ASP A 216 -6.27 8.83 -4.38
N ILE A 217 -6.65 9.19 -5.61
CA ILE A 217 -5.80 9.05 -6.79
C ILE A 217 -4.45 9.75 -6.55
N CYS A 218 -4.42 10.88 -5.84
CA CYS A 218 -3.15 11.53 -5.51
C CYS A 218 -2.19 10.61 -4.73
N SER A 219 -2.68 9.80 -3.79
CA SER A 219 -1.81 8.85 -3.06
C SER A 219 -1.28 7.71 -3.95
N VAL A 220 -1.97 7.44 -5.07
CA VAL A 220 -1.55 6.52 -6.12
C VAL A 220 -0.56 7.21 -7.07
N GLU A 221 -0.85 8.45 -7.50
CA GLU A 221 -0.01 9.28 -8.39
C GLU A 221 1.32 9.69 -7.75
N ASP A 222 1.27 10.10 -6.48
CA ASP A 222 2.45 10.42 -5.65
C ASP A 222 3.25 9.13 -5.35
N GLY A 223 2.70 7.96 -5.66
CA GLY A 223 3.35 6.67 -5.60
C GLY A 223 3.46 6.06 -4.20
N PHE A 224 2.82 6.65 -3.19
CA PHE A 224 2.82 6.12 -1.82
C PHE A 224 2.09 4.77 -1.75
N LEU A 225 0.84 4.69 -2.23
CA LEU A 225 0.07 3.45 -2.23
C LEU A 225 0.62 2.41 -3.22
N LEU A 226 1.13 2.87 -4.37
CA LEU A 226 1.71 1.98 -5.39
C LEU A 226 2.98 1.24 -4.91
N ARG A 227 3.59 1.67 -3.80
CA ARG A 227 4.76 1.02 -3.23
C ARG A 227 4.41 -0.18 -2.34
N TYR A 228 3.16 -0.37 -1.92
CA TYR A 228 2.80 -1.50 -1.05
C TYR A 228 2.52 -2.78 -1.85
N LEU A 229 2.96 -3.93 -1.34
CA LEU A 229 2.37 -5.23 -1.67
C LEU A 229 0.97 -5.29 -1.08
N ILE A 230 -0.05 -5.15 -1.92
CA ILE A 230 -1.45 -5.11 -1.51
C ILE A 230 -1.99 -6.54 -1.34
N SER A 231 -2.47 -6.85 -0.14
CA SER A 231 -3.16 -8.10 0.17
C SER A 231 -4.55 -7.82 0.75
N VAL A 232 -5.55 -8.55 0.26
CA VAL A 232 -6.95 -8.38 0.65
C VAL A 232 -7.40 -9.62 1.40
N VAL A 233 -7.83 -9.44 2.65
CA VAL A 233 -8.34 -10.53 3.48
C VAL A 233 -9.73 -10.93 2.95
N PRO A 234 -9.98 -12.22 2.66
CA PRO A 234 -11.28 -12.66 2.16
C PRO A 234 -12.42 -12.32 3.13
N ALA A 235 -13.53 -11.80 2.61
CA ALA A 235 -14.72 -11.49 3.42
C ALA A 235 -15.30 -12.73 4.12
N SER A 236 -15.10 -13.93 3.55
CA SER A 236 -15.49 -15.22 4.11
C SER A 236 -14.67 -15.66 5.32
N THR A 237 -13.69 -14.86 5.75
CA THR A 237 -12.90 -15.12 6.97
C THR A 237 -13.71 -14.77 8.22
N SER A 238 -14.89 -15.38 8.34
CA SER A 238 -15.80 -15.20 9.46
C SER A 238 -15.43 -16.15 10.60
N LEU A 239 -15.31 -15.60 11.82
CA LEU A 239 -15.11 -16.31 13.10
C LEU A 239 -13.71 -16.88 13.36
N ILE A 240 -12.68 -16.05 13.18
CA ILE A 240 -11.36 -16.34 13.74
C ILE A 240 -11.37 -16.05 15.25
N ARG A 241 -10.91 -17.02 16.07
CA ARG A 241 -10.65 -16.80 17.51
C ARG A 241 -9.17 -16.93 17.82
N PRO A 242 -8.61 -16.07 18.68
CA PRO A 242 -7.23 -16.23 19.11
C PRO A 242 -7.07 -17.55 19.88
N VAL A 243 -5.94 -18.22 19.68
CA VAL A 243 -5.56 -19.34 20.57
C VAL A 243 -5.22 -18.80 21.96
N THR A 244 -5.55 -19.56 22.99
CA THR A 244 -5.23 -19.20 24.39
C THR A 244 -3.95 -19.85 24.89
N GLU A 245 -3.43 -20.82 24.14
CA GLU A 245 -2.16 -21.51 24.43
C GLU A 245 -0.97 -20.59 24.12
N GLU A 246 0.14 -20.81 24.82
CA GLU A 246 1.37 -20.07 24.55
C GLU A 246 1.91 -20.41 23.15
N ILE A 247 2.16 -19.37 22.35
CA ILE A 247 2.66 -19.54 20.99
C ILE A 247 4.19 -19.61 21.02
N CYS A 248 4.72 -20.77 20.70
CA CYS A 248 6.16 -20.97 20.51
C CYS A 248 6.64 -20.20 19.27
N CYS A 249 7.41 -19.13 19.49
CA CYS A 249 7.93 -18.28 18.42
C CYS A 249 9.28 -18.75 17.87
N SER A 250 9.91 -19.77 18.45
CA SER A 250 11.31 -20.12 18.19
C SER A 250 11.60 -20.37 16.71
N LYS A 251 10.72 -21.08 16.00
CA LYS A 251 10.88 -21.32 14.55
C LYS A 251 10.95 -20.04 13.73
N ALA A 252 10.10 -19.05 14.03
CA ALA A 252 10.12 -17.77 13.35
C ALA A 252 11.32 -16.94 13.78
N GLU A 253 11.67 -16.98 15.06
CA GLU A 253 12.85 -16.32 15.62
C GLU A 253 14.15 -16.81 14.95
N ASP A 254 14.36 -18.14 14.90
CA ASP A 254 15.50 -18.78 14.24
C ASP A 254 15.57 -18.42 12.75
N ALA A 255 14.42 -18.41 12.05
CA ALA A 255 14.38 -18.01 10.65
C ALA A 255 14.78 -16.55 10.44
N ILE A 256 14.31 -15.63 11.30
CA ILE A 256 14.70 -14.22 11.25
C ILE A 256 16.18 -14.03 11.59
N ASP A 257 16.75 -14.81 12.50
CA ASP A 257 18.19 -14.74 12.81
C ASP A 257 19.03 -15.12 11.59
N VAL A 258 18.62 -16.13 10.81
CA VAL A 258 19.30 -16.45 9.55
C VAL A 258 19.22 -15.30 8.54
N PHE A 259 18.05 -14.66 8.39
CA PHE A 259 17.95 -13.44 7.55
C PHE A 259 18.85 -12.29 8.07
N MET A 260 19.01 -12.17 9.40
CA MET A 260 19.87 -11.17 10.03
C MET A 260 21.36 -11.45 9.80
N ASP A 261 21.77 -12.71 9.73
CA ASP A 261 23.17 -13.10 9.50
C ASP A 261 23.57 -13.11 8.01
N THR A 262 22.58 -13.19 7.12
CA THR A 262 22.79 -13.20 5.66
C THR A 262 23.43 -11.90 5.18
N ASN A 263 24.43 -12.03 4.29
CA ASN A 263 25.18 -10.93 3.70
C ASN A 263 25.72 -11.27 2.29
N GLY A 264 26.05 -10.23 1.51
CA GLY A 264 26.70 -10.34 0.21
C GLY A 264 25.90 -9.76 -0.95
N LEU A 265 26.43 -9.96 -2.16
CA LEU A 265 25.86 -9.47 -3.40
C LEU A 265 25.01 -10.57 -4.06
N VAL A 266 23.70 -10.33 -4.18
CA VAL A 266 22.77 -11.26 -4.83
C VAL A 266 22.71 -10.94 -6.32
N LEU A 267 23.03 -11.92 -7.16
CA LEU A 267 23.02 -11.77 -8.61
C LEU A 267 21.63 -12.08 -9.17
N VAL A 268 21.12 -11.19 -10.02
CA VAL A 268 19.89 -11.41 -10.80
C VAL A 268 20.23 -11.50 -12.28
N PRO A 269 19.62 -12.45 -13.02
CA PRO A 269 19.90 -12.59 -14.45
C PRO A 269 19.33 -11.39 -15.23
N PRO A 270 19.90 -11.06 -16.41
CA PRO A 270 19.29 -10.10 -17.30
C PRO A 270 17.88 -10.58 -17.68
N ASN A 271 16.95 -9.62 -17.81
CA ASN A 271 15.55 -9.91 -18.18
C ASN A 271 14.85 -10.89 -17.21
N TYR A 272 15.19 -10.87 -15.91
CA TYR A 272 14.42 -11.61 -14.91
C TYR A 272 12.93 -11.29 -15.05
N LEU A 273 12.08 -12.32 -14.92
CA LEU A 273 10.62 -12.21 -15.02
C LEU A 273 10.10 -11.62 -16.36
N ALA A 274 10.85 -11.75 -17.46
CA ALA A 274 10.40 -11.31 -18.79
C ALA A 274 9.09 -11.97 -19.23
N ASP A 275 8.93 -13.27 -18.97
CA ASP A 275 7.71 -14.01 -19.33
C ASP A 275 6.49 -13.49 -18.56
N LEU A 276 6.67 -13.18 -17.27
CA LEU A 276 5.64 -12.57 -16.43
C LEU A 276 5.28 -11.17 -16.96
N TYR A 277 6.27 -10.35 -17.30
CA TYR A 277 6.04 -9.03 -17.89
C TYR A 277 5.22 -9.13 -19.19
N SER A 278 5.61 -10.05 -20.09
CA SER A 278 4.90 -10.31 -21.33
C SER A 278 3.46 -10.78 -21.09
N THR A 279 3.25 -11.62 -20.07
CA THR A 279 1.92 -12.12 -19.67
C THR A 279 1.01 -10.98 -19.20
N LEU A 280 1.52 -10.05 -18.38
CA LEU A 280 0.73 -8.91 -17.89
C LEU A 280 0.41 -7.93 -19.02
N VAL A 281 1.37 -7.64 -19.90
CA VAL A 281 1.15 -6.74 -21.05
C VAL A 281 0.16 -7.35 -22.04
N SER A 282 0.34 -8.63 -22.40
CA SER A 282 -0.53 -9.31 -23.38
C SER A 282 -1.93 -9.60 -22.84
N GLY A 283 -2.08 -9.66 -21.51
CA GLY A 283 -3.36 -9.88 -20.83
C GLY A 283 -4.13 -8.59 -20.51
N ASP A 284 -3.71 -7.44 -21.04
CA ASP A 284 -4.30 -6.12 -20.78
C ASP A 284 -4.44 -5.83 -19.27
N ALA A 285 -3.31 -5.95 -18.55
CA ALA A 285 -3.21 -5.56 -17.14
C ALA A 285 -3.56 -4.07 -16.97
N GLU A 286 -4.53 -3.75 -16.12
CA GLU A 286 -5.04 -2.37 -16.00
C GLU A 286 -4.17 -1.51 -15.07
N ALA A 287 -3.52 -2.12 -14.07
CA ALA A 287 -2.64 -1.44 -13.12
C ALA A 287 -1.15 -1.49 -13.56
N LEU A 288 -0.84 -1.05 -14.79
CA LEU A 288 0.52 -1.14 -15.37
C LEU A 288 1.64 -0.50 -14.53
N PRO A 289 1.47 0.67 -13.90
CA PRO A 289 2.50 1.23 -13.03
C PRO A 289 2.81 0.32 -11.83
N TYR A 290 1.79 -0.33 -11.28
CA TYR A 290 1.93 -1.26 -10.17
C TYR A 290 2.63 -2.55 -10.60
N SER A 291 2.25 -3.13 -11.74
CA SER A 291 2.89 -4.36 -12.25
C SER A 291 4.38 -4.16 -12.55
N ARG A 292 4.77 -3.01 -13.10
CA ARG A 292 6.17 -2.65 -13.33
C ARG A 292 6.95 -2.62 -12.01
N ARG A 293 6.38 -2.06 -10.95
CA ARG A 293 7.02 -2.05 -9.62
C ARG A 293 7.13 -3.46 -9.04
N LEU A 294 6.05 -4.23 -9.12
CA LEU A 294 6.05 -5.62 -8.66
C LEU A 294 7.17 -6.42 -9.31
N ILE A 295 7.34 -6.32 -10.62
CA ILE A 295 8.37 -7.05 -11.34
C ILE A 295 9.76 -6.49 -11.03
N ASN A 296 9.97 -5.19 -11.24
CA ASN A 296 11.31 -4.60 -11.24
C ASN A 296 11.91 -4.43 -9.84
N GLU A 297 11.06 -4.24 -8.82
CA GLU A 297 11.49 -3.98 -7.45
C GLU A 297 11.15 -5.15 -6.54
N TYR A 298 9.89 -5.60 -6.50
CA TYR A 298 9.51 -6.68 -5.57
C TYR A 298 9.93 -8.07 -6.02
N GLY A 299 9.98 -8.35 -7.31
CA GLY A 299 10.45 -9.63 -7.86
C GLY A 299 11.83 -10.03 -7.34
N PRO A 300 12.88 -9.23 -7.56
CA PRO A 300 14.20 -9.54 -7.03
C PRO A 300 14.24 -9.61 -5.50
N ARG A 301 13.45 -8.80 -4.77
CA ARG A 301 13.39 -8.83 -3.30
C ARG A 301 12.79 -10.14 -2.78
N ILE A 302 11.64 -10.55 -3.33
CA ILE A 302 10.96 -11.80 -2.95
C ILE A 302 11.82 -13.00 -3.35
N ALA A 303 12.41 -13.00 -4.54
CA ALA A 303 13.32 -14.06 -4.97
C ALA A 303 14.52 -14.20 -4.04
N THR A 304 15.10 -13.07 -3.60
CA THR A 304 16.16 -13.06 -2.60
C THR A 304 15.69 -13.68 -1.29
N ILE A 305 14.55 -13.24 -0.74
CA ILE A 305 13.97 -13.77 0.51
C ILE A 305 13.74 -15.28 0.43
N LEU A 306 13.23 -15.79 -0.70
CA LEU A 306 12.99 -17.22 -0.90
C LEU A 306 14.27 -18.05 -1.02
N SER A 307 15.38 -17.43 -1.44
CA SER A 307 16.68 -18.10 -1.66
C SER A 307 17.60 -18.13 -0.43
N VAL A 308 17.21 -17.51 0.68
CA VAL A 308 18.05 -17.49 1.89
C VAL A 308 18.04 -18.86 2.57
N GLU A 309 19.24 -19.36 2.88
CA GLU A 309 19.47 -20.61 3.60
C GLU A 309 20.56 -20.41 4.66
N LYS A 310 20.54 -21.21 5.74
CA LYS A 310 21.39 -21.02 6.93
C LYS A 310 22.90 -21.06 6.65
N GLU A 311 23.32 -21.81 5.64
CA GLU A 311 24.73 -22.09 5.35
C GLU A 311 25.20 -21.50 4.00
N VAL A 312 24.32 -20.79 3.28
CA VAL A 312 24.59 -20.26 1.94
C VAL A 312 24.46 -18.74 1.95
N SER A 313 25.61 -18.06 1.88
CA SER A 313 25.69 -16.59 1.82
C SER A 313 26.80 -16.17 0.84
N PRO A 314 26.51 -15.38 -0.22
CA PRO A 314 25.21 -14.77 -0.53
C PRO A 314 24.16 -15.78 -1.02
N PRO A 315 22.85 -15.43 -0.90
CA PRO A 315 21.77 -16.22 -1.47
C PRO A 315 21.91 -16.42 -2.99
N ILE A 316 21.56 -17.61 -3.48
CA ILE A 316 21.60 -17.98 -4.89
C ILE A 316 20.18 -18.18 -5.41
N ILE A 317 19.76 -17.36 -6.38
CA ILE A 317 18.42 -17.45 -6.95
C ILE A 317 18.44 -18.36 -8.18
N ASP A 318 17.94 -19.59 -8.02
CA ASP A 318 17.81 -20.54 -9.12
C ASP A 318 16.50 -20.35 -9.92
N ALA A 319 16.35 -21.14 -10.99
CA ALA A 319 15.17 -21.09 -11.87
C ALA A 319 13.87 -21.51 -11.15
N SER A 320 13.95 -22.37 -10.13
CA SER A 320 12.79 -22.78 -9.35
C SER A 320 12.31 -21.65 -8.43
N THR A 321 13.25 -20.90 -7.83
CA THR A 321 12.96 -19.73 -7.02
C THR A 321 12.27 -18.66 -7.84
N TRP A 322 12.73 -18.40 -9.08
CA TRP A 322 12.06 -17.44 -9.97
C TRP A 322 10.61 -17.83 -10.29
N LYS A 323 10.34 -19.12 -10.54
CA LYS A 323 8.96 -19.60 -10.76
C LYS A 323 8.08 -19.45 -9.51
N LYS A 324 8.63 -19.73 -8.33
CA LYS A 324 7.94 -19.49 -7.05
C LYS A 324 7.64 -18.00 -6.85
N THR A 325 8.61 -17.12 -7.14
CA THR A 325 8.45 -15.67 -7.10
C THR A 325 7.35 -15.20 -8.04
N GLU A 326 7.31 -15.69 -9.28
CA GLU A 326 6.28 -15.34 -10.26
C GLU A 326 4.87 -15.61 -9.71
N LEU A 327 4.64 -16.79 -9.12
CA LEU A 327 3.36 -17.13 -8.51
C LEU A 327 2.97 -16.16 -7.40
N ILE A 328 3.91 -15.81 -6.51
CA ILE A 328 3.67 -14.87 -5.41
C ILE A 328 3.33 -13.47 -5.95
N LEU A 329 4.06 -12.99 -6.97
CA LEU A 329 3.81 -11.69 -7.58
C LEU A 329 2.45 -11.63 -8.25
N LEU A 330 2.06 -12.68 -8.99
CA LEU A 330 0.75 -12.78 -9.63
C LEU A 330 -0.38 -12.76 -8.62
N TRP A 331 -0.20 -13.44 -7.47
CA TRP A 331 -1.18 -13.43 -6.40
C TRP A 331 -1.37 -12.04 -5.79
N PHE A 332 -0.28 -11.32 -5.49
CA PHE A 332 -0.36 -9.91 -5.06
C PHE A 332 -0.94 -8.99 -6.14
N TYR A 333 -0.61 -9.22 -7.42
CA TYR A 333 -1.16 -8.43 -8.52
C TYR A 333 -2.68 -8.60 -8.64
N THR A 334 -3.20 -9.82 -8.51
CA THR A 334 -4.64 -10.09 -8.56
C THR A 334 -5.41 -9.31 -7.48
N MET A 335 -4.90 -9.29 -6.24
CA MET A 335 -5.51 -8.53 -5.15
C MET A 335 -5.39 -7.01 -5.35
N ALA A 336 -4.22 -6.55 -5.83
CA ALA A 336 -4.00 -5.14 -6.08
C ALA A 336 -4.85 -4.60 -7.24
N GLU A 337 -4.99 -5.36 -8.33
CA GLU A 337 -5.82 -4.97 -9.48
C GLU A 337 -7.27 -4.72 -9.04
N GLN A 338 -7.84 -5.61 -8.22
CA GLN A 338 -9.19 -5.43 -7.68
C GLN A 338 -9.32 -4.10 -6.90
N VAL A 339 -8.40 -3.84 -5.98
CA VAL A 339 -8.42 -2.64 -5.13
C VAL A 339 -8.20 -1.36 -5.94
N LEU A 340 -7.22 -1.37 -6.85
CA LEU A 340 -6.84 -0.20 -7.64
C LEU A 340 -7.91 0.18 -8.68
N LEU A 341 -8.65 -0.80 -9.21
CA LEU A 341 -9.78 -0.52 -10.11
C LEU A 341 -10.98 0.07 -9.37
N GLU A 342 -11.27 -0.42 -8.17
CA GLU A 342 -12.34 0.16 -7.32
C GLU A 342 -12.04 1.62 -6.96
N PHE A 343 -10.76 1.95 -6.70
CA PHE A 343 -10.34 3.32 -6.44
C PHE A 343 -10.64 4.28 -7.58
N GLU A 344 -10.35 3.89 -8.82
CA GLU A 344 -10.54 4.78 -9.97
C GLU A 344 -12.02 5.14 -10.17
N ILE A 345 -12.91 4.18 -9.92
CA ILE A 345 -14.36 4.36 -10.00
C ILE A 345 -14.85 5.28 -8.88
N ASP A 346 -14.47 4.98 -7.62
CA ASP A 346 -14.95 5.69 -6.44
C ASP A 346 -14.42 7.14 -6.40
N VAL A 347 -13.18 7.41 -6.82
CA VAL A 347 -12.65 8.78 -6.87
C VAL A 347 -13.39 9.63 -7.89
N ARG A 348 -13.70 9.10 -9.08
CA ARG A 348 -14.51 9.81 -10.08
C ARG A 348 -15.90 10.13 -9.54
N GLN A 349 -16.51 9.18 -8.82
CA GLN A 349 -17.81 9.38 -8.18
C GLN A 349 -17.74 10.43 -7.05
N ARG A 350 -16.77 10.36 -6.14
CA ARG A 350 -16.58 11.34 -5.05
C ARG A 350 -16.26 12.74 -5.55
N GLN A 351 -15.45 12.88 -6.59
CA GLN A 351 -15.20 14.18 -7.22
C GLN A 351 -16.47 14.77 -7.82
N ARG A 352 -17.28 13.94 -8.50
CA ARG A 352 -18.59 14.32 -9.01
C ARG A 352 -19.53 14.78 -7.88
N GLU A 353 -19.68 13.99 -6.81
CA GLU A 353 -20.53 14.37 -5.66
C GLU A 353 -20.07 15.66 -4.97
N ARG A 354 -18.76 15.87 -4.79
CA ARG A 354 -18.23 17.15 -4.24
C ARG A 354 -18.57 18.34 -5.13
N LYS A 355 -18.48 18.18 -6.46
CA LYS A 355 -18.86 19.22 -7.42
C LYS A 355 -20.37 19.52 -7.35
N LEU A 356 -21.21 18.49 -7.27
CA LEU A 356 -22.66 18.61 -7.09
C LEU A 356 -23.00 19.34 -5.78
N ALA A 357 -22.43 18.94 -4.66
CA ALA A 357 -22.64 19.58 -3.36
C ALA A 357 -22.22 21.06 -3.37
N ARG A 358 -21.10 21.39 -4.03
CA ARG A 358 -20.64 22.78 -4.18
C ARG A 358 -21.56 23.60 -5.08
N ALA A 359 -22.01 23.04 -6.20
CA ALA A 359 -22.99 23.68 -7.07
C ALA A 359 -24.29 23.95 -6.32
N LEU A 360 -24.81 22.93 -5.62
CA LEU A 360 -26.01 23.03 -4.81
C LEU A 360 -25.89 24.09 -3.71
N LYS A 361 -24.78 24.11 -2.97
CA LYS A 361 -24.55 25.11 -1.91
C LYS A 361 -24.58 26.55 -2.44
N TYR A 362 -24.04 26.77 -3.64
CA TYR A 362 -24.13 28.07 -4.30
C TYR A 362 -25.59 28.42 -4.63
N ILE A 363 -26.32 27.48 -5.27
CA ILE A 363 -27.72 27.70 -5.64
C ILE A 363 -28.57 27.92 -4.38
N GLN A 364 -28.39 27.15 -3.32
CA GLN A 364 -29.09 27.34 -2.04
C GLN A 364 -28.88 28.75 -1.46
N LYS A 365 -27.67 29.30 -1.56
CA LYS A 365 -27.35 30.63 -1.07
C LYS A 365 -27.91 31.76 -1.93
N HIS A 366 -28.04 31.53 -3.24
CA HIS A 366 -28.35 32.56 -4.23
C HIS A 366 -29.68 32.32 -4.97
N SER A 367 -30.48 31.34 -4.55
CA SER A 367 -31.73 30.96 -5.23
C SER A 367 -32.81 32.02 -5.04
N PRO A 368 -33.54 32.40 -6.10
CA PRO A 368 -33.32 32.04 -7.50
C PRO A 368 -32.14 32.81 -8.12
N CYS A 369 -31.31 32.15 -8.95
CA CYS A 369 -30.20 32.80 -9.67
C CYS A 369 -30.18 32.44 -11.16
N ALA A 370 -29.64 33.32 -12.00
CA ALA A 370 -29.48 33.02 -13.42
C ALA A 370 -28.33 32.02 -13.66
N LYS A 371 -28.51 31.12 -14.64
CA LYS A 371 -27.48 30.16 -15.07
C LYS A 371 -26.18 30.84 -15.54
N SER A 372 -26.28 32.04 -16.12
CA SER A 372 -25.11 32.85 -16.49
C SER A 372 -24.28 33.23 -15.27
N ASP A 373 -24.95 33.63 -14.20
CA ASP A 373 -24.30 34.09 -12.97
C ASP A 373 -23.68 32.93 -12.21
N PHE A 374 -24.37 31.79 -12.15
CA PHE A 374 -23.78 30.53 -11.67
C PHE A 374 -22.52 30.16 -12.45
N SER A 375 -22.58 30.18 -13.78
CA SER A 375 -21.46 29.80 -14.64
C SER A 375 -20.25 30.72 -14.48
N HIS A 376 -20.50 32.02 -14.29
CA HIS A 376 -19.44 33.01 -14.04
C HIS A 376 -18.77 32.83 -12.67
N HIS A 377 -19.52 32.47 -11.63
CA HIS A 377 -18.98 32.33 -10.27
C HIS A 377 -18.44 30.93 -9.94
N GLN A 378 -18.89 29.89 -10.66
CA GLN A 378 -18.52 28.50 -10.45
C GLN A 378 -17.60 27.94 -11.55
N VAL A 379 -16.75 28.78 -12.15
CA VAL A 379 -15.74 28.37 -13.15
C VAL A 379 -14.86 27.22 -12.67
N ARG A 380 -14.61 27.14 -11.35
CA ARG A 380 -13.81 26.08 -10.73
C ARG A 380 -14.46 24.69 -10.75
N LEU A 381 -15.72 24.55 -11.17
CA LEU A 381 -16.41 23.26 -11.26
C LEU A 381 -16.08 22.48 -12.55
N GLY A 382 -15.53 23.15 -13.57
CA GLY A 382 -15.28 22.55 -14.87
C GLY A 382 -15.59 23.51 -16.01
N ASP A 383 -15.58 22.99 -17.23
CA ASP A 383 -16.00 23.75 -18.41
C ASP A 383 -17.53 23.99 -18.47
N SER A 384 -18.03 24.62 -19.54
CA SER A 384 -19.47 24.89 -19.67
C SER A 384 -20.30 23.60 -19.75
N THR A 385 -19.79 22.57 -20.41
CA THR A 385 -20.48 21.29 -20.61
C THR A 385 -20.59 20.53 -19.29
N GLU A 386 -19.50 20.54 -18.51
CA GLU A 386 -19.44 19.88 -17.21
C GLU A 386 -20.36 20.57 -16.19
N ARG A 387 -20.38 21.91 -16.18
CA ARG A 387 -21.34 22.66 -15.35
C ARG A 387 -22.79 22.36 -15.74
N ASP A 388 -23.08 22.24 -17.03
CA ASP A 388 -24.43 21.90 -17.51
C ASP A 388 -24.85 20.49 -17.10
N ARG A 389 -23.93 19.52 -17.19
CA ARG A 389 -24.17 18.15 -16.70
C ARG A 389 -24.49 18.14 -15.20
N LEU A 390 -23.74 18.88 -14.39
CA LEU A 390 -23.98 18.99 -12.94
C LEU A 390 -25.36 19.60 -12.64
N LEU A 391 -25.78 20.62 -13.39
CA LEU A 391 -27.09 21.26 -13.20
C LEU A 391 -28.24 20.32 -13.59
N ASN A 392 -28.12 19.64 -14.73
CA ASN A 392 -29.12 18.65 -15.17
C ASN A 392 -29.24 17.52 -14.15
N GLU A 393 -28.11 17.04 -13.61
CA GLU A 393 -28.13 16.00 -12.59
C GLU A 393 -28.79 16.47 -11.27
N LEU A 394 -28.55 17.72 -10.83
CA LEU A 394 -29.23 18.27 -9.66
C LEU A 394 -30.74 18.43 -9.87
N GLU A 395 -31.18 18.68 -11.11
CA GLU A 395 -32.59 18.72 -11.51
C GLU A 395 -33.21 17.32 -11.58
N GLU A 396 -32.50 16.35 -12.17
CA GLU A 396 -32.90 14.93 -12.18
C GLU A 396 -33.07 14.38 -10.76
N ARG A 397 -32.19 14.78 -9.84
CA ARG A 397 -32.29 14.45 -8.40
C ARG A 397 -33.41 15.22 -7.68
N GLY A 398 -34.12 16.10 -8.37
CA GLY A 398 -35.24 16.89 -7.83
C GLY A 398 -34.85 17.99 -6.84
N VAL A 399 -33.55 18.27 -6.68
CA VAL A 399 -33.05 19.21 -5.66
C VAL A 399 -33.16 20.66 -6.12
N ILE A 400 -33.07 20.89 -7.43
CA ILE A 400 -33.26 22.19 -8.06
C ILE A 400 -34.29 22.09 -9.19
N LYS A 401 -34.79 23.24 -9.65
CA LYS A 401 -35.58 23.39 -10.87
C LYS A 401 -34.90 24.36 -11.81
N LEU A 402 -34.82 24.01 -13.09
CA LEU A 402 -34.48 24.93 -14.16
C LEU A 402 -35.76 25.39 -14.86
N PHE A 403 -35.95 26.70 -14.99
CA PHE A 403 -37.06 27.28 -15.75
C PHE A 403 -36.61 28.53 -16.51
N ARG A 404 -37.41 28.95 -17.48
CA ARG A 404 -37.15 30.18 -18.24
C ARG A 404 -37.93 31.34 -17.63
N ASP A 405 -37.23 32.44 -17.37
CA ASP A 405 -37.81 33.72 -16.99
C ASP A 405 -37.14 34.83 -17.80
N ASN A 406 -37.92 35.68 -18.47
CA ASN A 406 -37.45 36.77 -19.32
C ASN A 406 -36.32 36.37 -20.30
N GLY A 407 -36.44 35.20 -20.93
CA GLY A 407 -35.46 34.68 -21.90
C GLY A 407 -34.18 34.11 -21.28
N LYS A 408 -34.05 34.09 -19.95
CA LYS A 408 -32.91 33.52 -19.22
C LYS A 408 -33.30 32.22 -18.53
N THR A 409 -32.34 31.30 -18.43
CA THR A 409 -32.49 30.10 -17.60
C THR A 409 -32.20 30.45 -16.14
N ILE A 410 -33.18 30.23 -15.26
CA ILE A 410 -33.12 30.46 -13.83
C ILE A 410 -32.99 29.12 -13.09
N LEU A 411 -32.13 29.10 -12.07
CA LEU A 411 -31.90 28.00 -11.15
C LEU A 411 -32.58 28.34 -9.82
N ALA A 412 -33.46 27.49 -9.33
CA ALA A 412 -34.10 27.66 -8.03
C ALA A 412 -34.13 26.36 -7.23
N ILE A 413 -34.16 26.44 -5.90
CA ILE A 413 -34.36 25.29 -5.02
C ILE A 413 -35.79 24.77 -5.14
N SER A 414 -35.96 23.45 -5.24
CA SER A 414 -37.27 22.79 -5.17
C SER A 414 -37.86 22.92 -3.77
N GLY A 415 -39.10 23.41 -3.62
CA GLY A 415 -39.73 23.67 -2.32
C GLY A 415 -40.27 22.44 -1.57
N GLY A 416 -39.65 22.13 -0.41
CA GLY A 416 -40.23 21.57 0.83
C GLY A 416 -39.98 20.07 1.15
N PRO A 417 -39.91 19.63 2.45
CA PRO A 417 -39.20 20.19 3.62
C PRO A 417 -37.71 19.79 3.59
N LYS A 418 -36.92 20.14 4.63
CA LYS A 418 -35.53 19.68 4.82
C LYS A 418 -35.47 18.15 4.74
N VAL A 419 -35.16 17.62 3.57
CA VAL A 419 -34.58 16.29 3.47
C VAL A 419 -33.18 16.47 4.01
N ASP A 420 -32.92 15.92 5.20
CA ASP A 420 -31.56 15.65 5.63
C ASP A 420 -30.96 14.75 4.55
N CYS A 421 -30.31 15.37 3.57
CA CYS A 421 -29.45 14.65 2.66
C CYS A 421 -28.31 14.12 3.53
N PRO A 422 -28.12 12.80 3.62
CA PRO A 422 -26.93 12.24 4.24
C PRO A 422 -25.82 12.42 3.21
N PHE A 423 -25.23 13.62 3.16
CA PHE A 423 -23.99 13.86 2.42
C PHE A 423 -22.80 13.65 3.36
#